data_AF-A0A0R3L0P3-F1
#
_entry.id   AF-A0A0R3L0P3-F1
#
_cell.length_a   1.000
_cell.length_b   1.000
_cell.length_c   1.000
_cell.angle_alpha   90.00
_cell.angle_beta   90.00
_cell.angle_gamma   90.00
#
_symmetry.space_group_name_H-M   'P 1'
#
loop_
_entity.id
_entity.type
_entity.pdbx_description
1 polymer ?
#
loop_
_entity_poly.entity_id
_entity_poly.type
_entity_poly.pdbx_seq_one_letter_code
_entity_poly.pdbx_strand_id
1 'polypeptide(L)'
;MVDIDFEPAMDALLAMLPQSNVQKKGRKGISLFYRGNTDAIRSRNFRTPERIGLVDLLSEGKQTVLPPSIHPDTGEPYYWWTDDTLLDVSIDQLTELPDDIAERIGEALKAYGYDPQADRRYKPHGEHVALAGGSDGASLFREANNAALANFHAWVPYLGLQRCCRAGGGFKAVAEWRASGSGRALHLRALNLSFKADGIRDFGDGRGYTPIDVVMEARRVSASEALDWLAPRVGVTLGDPEASALADRVIANSIRKKKGA
;
A
#
# COMPACT_ATOMS: atom_id res chain seq x y z
N MET A 1 -2.20 -7.95 16.87
CA MET A 1 -1.42 -6.90 17.56
C MET A 1 -1.90 -5.55 17.08
N VAL A 2 -2.05 -4.59 17.97
CA VAL A 2 -2.36 -3.19 17.64
C VAL A 2 -1.15 -2.35 18.03
N ASP A 3 -0.56 -1.64 17.07
CA ASP A 3 0.61 -0.77 17.26
C ASP A 3 0.20 0.69 17.20
N ILE A 4 0.41 1.42 18.30
CA ILE A 4 -0.03 2.79 18.48
C ILE A 4 1.18 3.70 18.69
N ASP A 5 1.57 4.41 17.62
CA ASP A 5 2.67 5.38 17.65
C ASP A 5 2.18 6.84 17.62
N PHE A 6 0.91 7.06 17.28
CA PHE A 6 0.33 8.41 17.19
C PHE A 6 -0.22 8.85 18.55
N GLU A 7 0.64 9.54 19.32
CA GLU A 7 0.35 10.03 20.68
C GLU A 7 -1.02 10.73 20.82
N PRO A 8 -1.49 11.62 19.91
CA PRO A 8 -2.77 12.29 20.10
C PRO A 8 -3.99 11.35 20.15
N ALA A 9 -3.93 10.18 19.49
CA ALA A 9 -5.01 9.20 19.50
C ALA A 9 -4.87 8.12 20.58
N MET A 10 -3.75 8.11 21.33
CA MET A 10 -3.41 7.06 22.29
C MET A 10 -4.54 6.81 23.30
N ASP A 11 -4.99 7.86 24.00
CA ASP A 11 -5.99 7.72 25.06
C ASP A 11 -7.34 7.22 24.54
N ALA A 12 -7.77 7.71 23.37
CA ALA A 12 -9.03 7.28 22.75
C ALA A 12 -8.98 5.81 22.32
N LEU A 13 -7.83 5.36 21.79
CA LEU A 13 -7.62 3.97 21.40
C LEU A 13 -7.55 3.06 22.64
N LEU A 14 -6.79 3.43 23.66
CA LEU A 14 -6.67 2.65 24.90
C LEU A 14 -8.01 2.55 25.64
N ALA A 15 -8.85 3.58 25.60
CA ALA A 15 -10.18 3.55 26.20
C ALA A 15 -11.17 2.64 25.44
N MET A 16 -11.01 2.50 24.12
CA MET A 16 -11.90 1.71 23.27
C MET A 16 -11.48 0.23 23.19
N LEU A 17 -10.17 -0.03 23.13
CA LEU A 17 -9.63 -1.38 23.00
C LEU A 17 -9.85 -2.18 24.28
N PRO A 18 -10.11 -3.49 24.18
CA PRO A 18 -10.03 -4.39 25.34
C PRO A 18 -8.67 -4.26 26.03
N GLN A 19 -8.64 -4.32 27.35
CA GLN A 19 -7.39 -4.21 28.09
C GLN A 19 -6.45 -5.37 27.72
N SER A 20 -5.30 -5.03 27.13
CA SER A 20 -4.28 -6.00 26.76
C SER A 20 -3.53 -6.47 28.00
N ASN A 21 -3.46 -7.79 28.23
CA ASN A 21 -2.64 -8.35 29.31
C ASN A 21 -1.14 -8.39 28.97
N VAL A 22 -0.78 -8.43 27.68
CA VAL A 22 0.62 -8.35 27.24
C VAL A 22 0.84 -7.08 26.41
N GLN A 23 1.80 -6.25 26.80
CA GLN A 23 2.11 -4.99 26.12
C GLN A 23 3.63 -4.79 26.04
N LYS A 24 4.12 -4.27 24.91
CA LYS A 24 5.52 -3.79 24.81
C LYS A 24 5.53 -2.31 24.50
N LYS A 25 6.57 -1.62 24.96
CA LYS A 25 6.79 -0.20 24.69
C LYS A 25 7.99 0.02 23.79
N GLY A 26 7.80 0.83 22.75
CA GLY A 26 8.84 1.31 21.85
C GLY A 26 9.32 2.71 22.22
N ARG A 27 9.92 3.41 21.26
CA ARG A 27 10.41 4.79 21.45
C ARG A 27 9.30 5.81 21.71
N LYS A 28 8.20 5.74 20.93
CA LYS A 28 7.11 6.73 20.94
C LYS A 28 5.72 6.12 21.14
N GLY A 29 5.62 4.80 21.09
CA GLY A 29 4.35 4.10 21.06
C GLY A 29 4.31 2.86 21.94
N ILE A 30 3.13 2.25 21.94
CA ILE A 30 2.84 1.01 22.63
C ILE A 30 2.28 -0.01 21.64
N SER A 31 2.75 -1.25 21.74
CA SER A 31 2.15 -2.36 21.00
C SER A 31 1.40 -3.27 21.97
N LEU A 32 0.15 -3.54 21.63
CA LEU A 32 -0.80 -4.32 22.41
C LEU A 32 -1.02 -5.67 21.73
N PHE A 33 -0.92 -6.76 22.50
CA PHE A 33 -1.01 -8.12 22.00
C PHE A 33 -2.32 -8.80 22.41
N TYR A 34 -2.92 -9.48 21.45
CA TYR A 34 -4.25 -10.08 21.59
C TYR A 34 -4.33 -11.38 20.79
N ARG A 35 -5.26 -12.25 21.18
CA ARG A 35 -5.78 -13.32 20.31
C ARG A 35 -7.01 -12.83 19.54
N GLY A 36 -7.33 -13.49 18.43
CA GLY A 36 -8.53 -13.17 17.65
C GLY A 36 -8.65 -14.05 16.41
N ASN A 37 -9.82 -13.99 15.78
CA ASN A 37 -10.13 -14.75 14.57
C ASN A 37 -9.38 -14.15 13.36
N THR A 38 -8.33 -14.82 12.88
CA THR A 38 -7.53 -14.32 11.75
C THR A 38 -8.27 -14.34 10.42
N ASP A 39 -9.39 -15.07 10.30
CA ASP A 39 -10.23 -15.05 9.11
C ASP A 39 -11.02 -13.74 8.97
N ALA A 40 -11.46 -13.19 10.10
CA ALA A 40 -12.18 -11.91 10.17
C ALA A 40 -11.24 -10.72 10.32
N ILE A 41 -10.25 -10.82 11.21
CA ILE A 41 -9.34 -9.74 11.55
C ILE A 41 -8.14 -9.77 10.60
N ARG A 42 -8.14 -8.88 9.61
CA ARG A 42 -7.02 -8.69 8.67
C ARG A 42 -6.18 -7.48 9.02
N SER A 43 -4.91 -7.51 8.65
CA SER A 43 -4.01 -6.37 8.89
C SER A 43 -4.49 -5.12 8.16
N ARG A 44 -4.43 -3.97 8.84
CA ARG A 44 -4.86 -2.67 8.31
C ARG A 44 -3.98 -1.57 8.89
N ASN A 45 -3.47 -0.69 8.02
CA ASN A 45 -2.71 0.49 8.42
C ASN A 45 -3.63 1.71 8.31
N PHE A 46 -3.95 2.33 9.44
CA PHE A 46 -4.84 3.49 9.49
C PHE A 46 -4.02 4.76 9.32
N ARG A 47 -4.42 5.60 8.35
CA ARG A 47 -3.68 6.81 7.96
C ARG A 47 -4.62 7.97 7.66
N THR A 48 -4.14 9.19 7.83
CA THR A 48 -4.85 10.39 7.33
C THR A 48 -4.76 10.45 5.79
N PRO A 49 -5.57 11.29 5.10
CA PRO A 49 -5.42 11.55 3.67
C PRO A 49 -4.00 11.98 3.28
N GLU A 50 -3.30 12.70 4.16
CA GLU A 50 -1.92 13.17 4.00
C GLU A 50 -0.87 12.09 4.31
N ARG A 51 -1.28 10.83 4.54
CA ARG A 51 -0.43 9.67 4.82
C ARG A 51 0.27 9.68 6.18
N ILE A 52 -0.22 10.46 7.12
CA ILE A 52 0.28 10.40 8.49
C ILE A 52 -0.24 9.09 9.10
N GLY A 53 0.67 8.26 9.61
CA GLY A 53 0.34 7.00 10.28
C GLY A 53 -0.32 7.26 11.62
N LEU A 54 -1.48 6.64 11.83
CA LEU A 54 -2.24 6.76 13.07
C LEU A 54 -2.09 5.50 13.93
N VAL A 55 -2.39 4.33 13.36
CA VAL A 55 -2.32 3.03 14.03
C VAL A 55 -2.10 1.92 13.01
N ASP A 56 -1.38 0.89 13.40
CA ASP A 56 -1.24 -0.34 12.62
C ASP A 56 -1.89 -1.54 13.33
N LEU A 57 -2.90 -2.13 12.69
CA LEU A 57 -3.44 -3.44 13.06
C LEU A 57 -2.66 -4.53 12.32
N LEU A 58 -1.91 -5.34 13.06
CA LEU A 58 -1.12 -6.45 12.53
C LEU A 58 -1.76 -7.79 12.90
N SER A 59 -2.17 -8.54 11.88
CA SER A 59 -2.70 -9.91 11.96
C SER A 59 -1.75 -10.90 11.24
N GLU A 60 -2.28 -12.06 10.84
CA GLU A 60 -1.57 -13.17 10.20
C GLU A 60 -0.59 -12.70 9.10
N GLY A 61 0.61 -13.30 9.11
CA GLY A 61 1.68 -13.00 8.15
C GLY A 61 2.47 -11.72 8.43
N LYS A 62 2.18 -11.01 9.53
CA LYS A 62 2.99 -9.88 10.02
C LYS A 62 3.91 -10.32 11.16
N GLN A 63 5.03 -9.62 11.31
CA GLN A 63 6.04 -9.88 12.33
C GLN A 63 6.38 -8.59 13.07
N THR A 64 6.81 -8.72 14.32
CA THR A 64 7.30 -7.61 15.14
C THR A 64 8.54 -8.05 15.92
N VAL A 65 9.38 -7.09 16.31
CA VAL A 65 10.56 -7.32 17.14
C VAL A 65 10.16 -7.40 18.62
N LEU A 66 10.72 -8.32 19.38
CA LEU A 66 10.38 -8.50 20.80
C LEU A 66 11.52 -8.00 21.73
N PRO A 67 11.21 -7.50 22.93
CA PRO A 67 12.18 -7.34 24.00
C PRO A 67 13.02 -8.61 24.23
N PRO A 68 14.32 -8.51 24.57
CA PRO A 68 15.11 -7.29 24.76
C PRO A 68 15.85 -6.84 23.47
N SER A 69 15.28 -7.01 22.28
CA SER A 69 15.92 -6.55 21.03
C SER A 69 16.18 -5.05 21.06
N ILE A 70 17.30 -4.61 20.48
CA ILE A 70 17.71 -3.21 20.47
C ILE A 70 16.96 -2.42 19.38
N HIS A 71 16.41 -1.26 19.75
CA HIS A 71 15.77 -0.36 18.81
C HIS A 71 16.85 0.39 17.98
N PRO A 72 16.76 0.38 16.64
CA PRO A 72 17.83 0.90 15.78
C PRO A 72 18.10 2.40 15.96
N ASP A 73 17.05 3.20 16.22
CA ASP A 73 17.21 4.65 16.33
C ASP A 73 17.57 5.16 17.73
N THR A 74 17.25 4.42 18.80
CA THR A 74 17.54 4.85 20.19
C THR A 74 18.78 4.18 20.76
N GLY A 75 19.16 3.01 20.24
CA GLY A 75 20.20 2.18 20.83
C GLY A 75 19.79 1.46 22.11
N GLU A 76 18.54 1.63 22.55
CA GLU A 76 17.99 1.06 23.78
C GLU A 76 17.09 -0.15 23.47
N PRO A 77 16.96 -1.14 24.36
CA PRO A 77 16.08 -2.28 24.16
C PRO A 77 14.60 -1.89 24.21
N TYR A 78 13.77 -2.57 23.42
CA TYR A 78 12.34 -2.64 23.71
C TYR A 78 12.14 -3.26 25.10
N TYR A 79 11.11 -2.84 25.83
CA TYR A 79 10.76 -3.42 27.13
C TYR A 79 9.29 -3.82 27.20
N TRP A 80 9.02 -4.85 27.99
CA TRP A 80 7.65 -5.23 28.35
C TRP A 80 7.09 -4.17 29.30
N TRP A 81 5.88 -3.71 29.00
CA TRP A 81 5.18 -2.72 29.82
C TRP A 81 4.30 -3.39 30.89
N THR A 82 3.95 -4.66 30.67
CA THR A 82 3.21 -5.52 31.59
C THR A 82 4.13 -6.56 32.20
N ASP A 83 3.74 -7.10 33.35
CA ASP A 83 4.45 -8.23 33.99
C ASP A 83 4.37 -9.49 33.10
N ASP A 84 3.21 -9.70 32.48
CA ASP A 84 2.98 -10.75 31.50
C ASP A 84 3.73 -10.46 30.18
N THR A 85 4.37 -11.48 29.62
CA THR A 85 5.13 -11.40 28.36
C THR A 85 4.68 -12.44 27.34
N LEU A 86 4.99 -12.25 26.05
CA LEU A 86 4.74 -13.27 25.02
C LEU A 86 5.63 -14.52 25.16
N LEU A 87 6.63 -14.50 26.05
CA LEU A 87 7.47 -15.66 26.32
C LEU A 87 6.80 -16.63 27.31
N ASP A 88 5.94 -16.09 28.18
CA ASP A 88 5.38 -16.81 29.33
C ASP A 88 3.86 -17.00 29.24
N VAL A 89 3.18 -16.18 28.43
CA VAL A 89 1.73 -16.25 28.21
C VAL A 89 1.41 -17.05 26.95
N SER A 90 0.56 -18.06 27.11
CA SER A 90 0.04 -18.85 25.99
C SER A 90 -1.01 -18.08 25.17
N ILE A 91 -1.22 -18.48 23.91
CA ILE A 91 -2.09 -17.74 23.00
C ILE A 91 -3.55 -17.65 23.48
N ASP A 92 -4.05 -18.68 24.15
CA ASP A 92 -5.42 -18.77 24.70
C ASP A 92 -5.63 -17.88 25.92
N GLN A 93 -4.55 -17.50 26.61
CA GLN A 93 -4.56 -16.59 27.75
C GLN A 93 -4.49 -15.11 27.35
N LEU A 94 -4.23 -14.79 26.07
CA LEU A 94 -4.27 -13.41 25.60
C LEU A 94 -5.71 -12.87 25.61
N THR A 95 -5.84 -11.58 25.91
CA THR A 95 -7.11 -10.87 25.72
C THR A 95 -7.59 -11.03 24.28
N GLU A 96 -8.88 -11.32 24.11
CA GLU A 96 -9.51 -11.49 22.79
C GLU A 96 -9.91 -10.15 22.17
N LEU A 97 -9.59 -9.96 20.89
CA LEU A 97 -10.14 -8.87 20.10
C LEU A 97 -11.46 -9.29 19.45
N PRO A 98 -12.45 -8.39 19.40
CA PRO A 98 -13.67 -8.64 18.66
C PRO A 98 -13.41 -8.61 17.13
N ASP A 99 -14.18 -9.38 16.37
CA ASP A 99 -14.01 -9.53 14.91
C ASP A 99 -14.19 -8.21 14.13
N ASP A 100 -14.93 -7.25 14.68
CA ASP A 100 -15.20 -5.92 14.12
C ASP A 100 -14.18 -4.85 14.58
N ILE A 101 -13.06 -5.25 15.18
CA ILE A 101 -12.10 -4.33 15.79
C ILE A 101 -11.55 -3.29 14.80
N ALA A 102 -11.37 -3.67 13.53
CA ALA A 102 -10.83 -2.77 12.52
C ALA A 102 -11.82 -1.61 12.22
N GLU A 103 -13.11 -1.87 12.26
CA GLU A 103 -14.17 -0.89 12.10
C GLU A 103 -14.24 0.04 13.32
N ARG A 104 -14.11 -0.52 14.53
CA ARG A 104 -14.07 0.27 15.78
C ARG A 104 -12.87 1.22 15.84
N ILE A 105 -11.68 0.73 15.48
CA ILE A 105 -10.47 1.55 15.38
C ILE A 105 -10.69 2.67 14.36
N GLY A 106 -11.24 2.35 13.18
CA GLY A 106 -11.53 3.35 12.16
C GLY A 106 -12.49 4.44 12.66
N GLU A 107 -13.54 4.06 13.38
CA GLU A 107 -14.50 5.02 13.95
C GLU A 107 -13.82 5.96 14.97
N ALA A 108 -13.03 5.41 15.89
CA ALA A 108 -12.31 6.19 16.90
C ALA A 108 -11.30 7.17 16.26
N LEU A 109 -10.68 6.79 15.14
CA LEU A 109 -9.66 7.59 14.47
C LEU A 109 -10.23 8.75 13.63
N LYS A 110 -11.54 8.82 13.38
CA LYS A 110 -12.14 9.93 12.60
C LYS A 110 -11.87 11.30 13.22
N ALA A 111 -11.89 11.39 14.55
CA ALA A 111 -11.57 12.62 15.27
C ALA A 111 -10.12 13.10 15.06
N TYR A 112 -9.25 12.20 14.57
CA TYR A 112 -7.83 12.41 14.35
C TYR A 112 -7.47 12.50 12.86
N GLY A 113 -8.48 12.66 11.99
CA GLY A 113 -8.28 12.83 10.56
C GLY A 113 -8.26 11.54 9.76
N TYR A 114 -8.65 10.40 10.33
CA TYR A 114 -8.94 9.21 9.52
C TYR A 114 -10.21 9.45 8.71
N ASP A 115 -10.11 9.32 7.39
CA ASP A 115 -11.27 9.31 6.50
C ASP A 115 -11.40 7.90 5.90
N PRO A 116 -12.40 7.10 6.32
CA PRO A 116 -12.65 5.79 5.75
C PRO A 116 -12.95 5.84 4.25
N GLN A 117 -13.46 6.95 3.72
CA GLN A 117 -13.65 7.10 2.28
C GLN A 117 -12.35 7.39 1.56
N ALA A 118 -11.46 8.23 2.08
CA ALA A 118 -10.11 8.42 1.53
C ALA A 118 -9.30 7.11 1.60
N ASP A 119 -9.44 6.36 2.69
CA ASP A 119 -8.81 5.06 2.89
C ASP A 119 -9.42 3.96 2.01
N ARG A 120 -10.74 3.96 1.77
CA ARG A 120 -11.40 3.05 0.79
C ARG A 120 -11.11 3.42 -0.66
N ARG A 121 -11.04 4.73 -0.98
CA ARG A 121 -10.54 5.24 -2.27
C ARG A 121 -9.07 4.84 -2.47
N TYR A 122 -8.38 4.58 -1.36
CA TYR A 122 -7.06 3.98 -1.32
C TYR A 122 -7.12 2.50 -0.86
N LYS A 123 -7.80 1.65 -1.63
CA LYS A 123 -7.36 0.24 -1.67
C LYS A 123 -5.86 0.24 -2.05
N PRO A 124 -5.00 -0.59 -1.42
CA PRO A 124 -3.67 -0.84 -1.98
C PRO A 124 -3.93 -1.32 -3.40
N HIS A 125 -3.40 -0.64 -4.42
CA HIS A 125 -3.80 -0.76 -5.83
C HIS A 125 -4.05 -2.22 -6.27
N GLY A 126 -5.29 -2.64 -6.06
CA GLY A 126 -6.14 -3.41 -6.94
C GLY A 126 -7.39 -2.54 -7.03
N GLU A 127 -7.65 -2.02 -8.22
CA GLU A 127 -8.76 -1.12 -8.59
C GLU A 127 -8.48 0.39 -8.50
N HIS A 128 -7.87 0.89 -9.57
CA HIS A 128 -8.32 2.04 -10.38
C HIS A 128 -9.20 3.10 -9.74
N VAL A 129 -8.62 4.30 -9.65
CA VAL A 129 -9.29 5.57 -9.47
C VAL A 129 -10.20 5.84 -10.68
N ALA A 130 -11.52 5.76 -10.48
CA ALA A 130 -12.47 6.46 -11.33
C ALA A 130 -12.39 7.95 -10.98
N LEU A 131 -11.62 8.71 -11.75
CA LEU A 131 -11.83 10.15 -11.86
C LEU A 131 -13.20 10.34 -12.54
N ALA A 132 -14.00 11.25 -11.99
CA ALA A 132 -15.25 11.70 -12.60
C ALA A 132 -14.93 12.33 -13.97
N GLY A 133 -14.98 11.47 -15.00
CA GLY A 133 -14.53 11.75 -16.36
C GLY A 133 -14.30 10.44 -17.14
N GLY A 134 -15.38 9.73 -17.46
CA GLY A 134 -15.38 8.66 -18.48
C GLY A 134 -15.19 7.24 -17.97
N SER A 135 -16.22 6.41 -18.14
CA SER A 135 -16.20 4.93 -18.09
C SER A 135 -14.99 4.29 -18.81
N ASP A 136 -14.43 5.00 -19.80
CA ASP A 136 -13.38 4.49 -20.68
C ASP A 136 -11.98 4.58 -20.05
N GLY A 137 -11.69 5.64 -19.29
CA GLY A 137 -10.36 5.85 -18.70
C GLY A 137 -10.00 4.75 -17.70
N ALA A 138 -10.92 4.40 -16.80
CA ALA A 138 -10.70 3.31 -15.84
C ALA A 138 -10.63 1.93 -16.52
N SER A 139 -11.29 1.74 -17.67
CA SER A 139 -11.17 0.52 -18.47
C SER A 139 -9.76 0.39 -19.06
N LEU A 140 -9.20 1.49 -19.60
CA LEU A 140 -7.93 1.47 -20.32
C LEU A 140 -6.73 1.06 -19.46
N PHE A 141 -6.54 1.59 -18.24
CA PHE A 141 -5.43 1.06 -17.45
C PHE A 141 -5.67 -0.33 -16.86
N ARG A 142 -6.91 -0.80 -16.71
CA ARG A 142 -7.17 -2.19 -16.33
C ARG A 142 -6.76 -3.11 -17.48
N GLU A 143 -7.12 -2.74 -18.69
CA GLU A 143 -6.72 -3.43 -19.92
C GLU A 143 -5.19 -3.44 -20.07
N ALA A 144 -4.53 -2.28 -19.93
CA ALA A 144 -3.08 -2.17 -20.00
C ALA A 144 -2.37 -2.99 -18.92
N ASN A 145 -2.87 -3.00 -17.67
CA ASN A 145 -2.33 -3.83 -16.61
C ASN A 145 -2.46 -5.33 -16.91
N ASN A 146 -3.64 -5.77 -17.37
CA ASN A 146 -3.87 -7.18 -17.71
C ASN A 146 -2.99 -7.62 -18.89
N ALA A 147 -2.91 -6.81 -19.95
CA ALA A 147 -2.06 -7.07 -21.11
C ALA A 147 -0.57 -7.10 -20.73
N ALA A 148 -0.14 -6.22 -19.83
CA ALA A 148 1.23 -6.15 -19.34
C ALA A 148 1.63 -7.35 -18.47
N LEU A 149 0.72 -7.87 -17.62
CA LEU A 149 0.95 -9.10 -16.85
C LEU A 149 1.04 -10.34 -17.76
N ALA A 150 0.32 -10.35 -18.87
CA ALA A 150 0.39 -11.42 -19.86
C ALA A 150 1.68 -11.37 -20.72
N ASN A 151 2.34 -10.20 -20.83
CA ASN A 151 3.47 -10.01 -21.73
C ASN A 151 4.61 -9.15 -21.13
N PHE A 152 5.35 -9.69 -20.17
CA PHE A 152 6.48 -8.96 -19.56
C PHE A 152 7.60 -8.58 -20.53
N HIS A 153 7.82 -9.38 -21.59
CA HIS A 153 8.91 -9.14 -22.54
C HIS A 153 8.75 -7.82 -23.30
N ALA A 154 7.52 -7.35 -23.50
CA ALA A 154 7.25 -6.15 -24.26
C ALA A 154 7.60 -4.85 -23.53
N TRP A 155 7.73 -4.87 -22.20
CA TRP A 155 7.88 -3.64 -21.42
C TRP A 155 8.95 -3.70 -20.32
N VAL A 156 9.10 -4.82 -19.61
CA VAL A 156 10.01 -4.91 -18.44
C VAL A 156 11.49 -4.61 -18.79
N PRO A 157 12.06 -5.13 -19.90
CA PRO A 157 13.43 -4.79 -20.30
C PRO A 157 13.65 -3.30 -20.59
N TYR A 158 12.59 -2.59 -20.94
CA TYR A 158 12.64 -1.18 -21.34
C TYR A 158 12.40 -0.20 -20.18
N LEU A 159 12.17 -0.71 -18.97
CA LEU A 159 12.05 0.11 -17.76
C LEU A 159 13.39 0.72 -17.33
N GLY A 160 14.52 0.13 -17.73
CA GLY A 160 15.85 0.59 -17.32
C GLY A 160 16.24 0.22 -15.89
N LEU A 161 15.56 -0.78 -15.29
CA LEU A 161 15.84 -1.21 -13.92
C LEU A 161 17.22 -1.87 -13.79
N GLN A 162 17.94 -1.50 -12.73
CA GLN A 162 19.22 -2.09 -12.37
C GLN A 162 19.09 -3.59 -12.19
N ARG A 163 20.03 -4.30 -12.82
CA ARG A 163 20.17 -5.75 -12.76
C ARG A 163 18.87 -6.49 -13.12
N CYS A 164 18.06 -5.91 -14.00
CA CYS A 164 16.90 -6.59 -14.57
C CYS A 164 17.35 -7.84 -15.32
N CYS A 165 16.83 -8.99 -14.92
CA CYS A 165 17.12 -10.27 -15.56
C CYS A 165 15.88 -11.15 -15.63
N ARG A 166 15.86 -12.07 -16.60
CA ARG A 166 14.85 -13.14 -16.64
C ARG A 166 15.02 -14.07 -15.44
N ALA A 167 13.90 -14.51 -14.87
CA ALA A 167 13.88 -15.46 -13.76
C ALA A 167 12.63 -16.35 -13.87
N GLY A 168 12.83 -17.62 -14.26
CA GLY A 168 11.72 -18.52 -14.59
C GLY A 168 10.86 -17.95 -15.71
N GLY A 169 9.53 -17.97 -15.54
CA GLY A 169 8.56 -17.39 -16.46
C GLY A 169 8.36 -15.87 -16.34
N GLY A 170 9.22 -15.17 -15.60
CA GLY A 170 9.09 -13.74 -15.34
C GLY A 170 10.43 -13.01 -15.28
N PHE A 171 10.47 -11.93 -14.51
CA PHE A 171 11.66 -11.09 -14.34
C PHE A 171 11.95 -10.83 -12.88
N LYS A 172 13.22 -10.52 -12.59
CA LYS A 172 13.65 -9.94 -11.32
C LYS A 172 14.51 -8.72 -11.57
N ALA A 173 14.41 -7.73 -10.69
CA ALA A 173 15.20 -6.51 -10.76
C ALA A 173 15.43 -5.91 -9.37
N VAL A 174 16.24 -4.86 -9.30
CA VAL A 174 16.34 -4.00 -8.12
C VAL A 174 15.26 -2.91 -8.21
N ALA A 175 14.45 -2.77 -7.17
CA ALA A 175 13.62 -1.58 -7.00
C ALA A 175 14.51 -0.40 -6.56
N GLU A 176 14.72 0.55 -7.47
CA GLU A 176 15.66 1.67 -7.25
C GLU A 176 15.05 2.80 -6.43
N TRP A 177 13.73 2.97 -6.56
CA TRP A 177 12.95 4.00 -5.86
C TRP A 177 12.89 3.80 -4.35
N ARG A 178 13.17 2.58 -3.85
CA ARG A 178 13.22 2.34 -2.40
C ARG A 178 14.58 2.63 -1.79
N ALA A 179 14.56 3.05 -0.53
CA ALA A 179 15.76 3.13 0.30
C ALA A 179 16.36 1.74 0.55
N SER A 180 17.68 1.67 0.76
CA SER A 180 18.36 0.43 1.11
C SER A 180 18.29 0.22 2.62
N GLY A 181 17.53 -0.78 3.09
CA GLY A 181 17.54 -1.16 4.50
C GLY A 181 18.90 -1.66 5.02
N SER A 182 19.84 -1.97 4.12
CA SER A 182 21.18 -2.49 4.47
C SER A 182 22.33 -1.54 4.09
N GLY A 183 22.04 -0.30 3.68
CA GLY A 183 23.06 0.67 3.25
C GLY A 183 23.85 0.32 1.96
N ARG A 184 23.54 -0.80 1.30
CA ARG A 184 24.25 -1.26 0.09
C ARG A 184 23.99 -0.33 -1.11
N ALA A 185 25.06 -0.04 -1.86
CA ALA A 185 25.01 0.66 -3.14
C ALA A 185 24.09 -0.07 -4.13
N LEU A 186 23.47 0.67 -5.05
CA LEU A 186 22.39 0.17 -5.91
C LEU A 186 22.76 -1.10 -6.70
N HIS A 187 23.97 -1.16 -7.26
CA HIS A 187 24.49 -2.31 -8.01
C HIS A 187 24.77 -3.57 -7.13
N LEU A 188 24.81 -3.42 -5.81
CA LEU A 188 25.00 -4.50 -4.84
C LEU A 188 23.69 -4.95 -4.18
N ARG A 189 22.56 -4.30 -4.50
CA ARG A 189 21.26 -4.64 -3.91
C ARG A 189 20.71 -5.94 -4.46
N ALA A 190 19.99 -6.67 -3.61
CA ALA A 190 19.30 -7.90 -3.97
C ALA A 190 18.14 -7.64 -4.95
N LEU A 191 17.87 -8.63 -5.81
CA LEU A 191 16.81 -8.59 -6.83
C LEU A 191 15.43 -8.88 -6.21
N ASN A 192 14.99 -7.98 -5.34
CA ASN A 192 13.78 -8.16 -4.55
C ASN A 192 12.50 -7.81 -5.31
N LEU A 193 12.58 -7.06 -6.40
CA LEU A 193 11.43 -6.81 -7.27
C LEU A 193 11.24 -8.01 -8.19
N SER A 194 10.14 -8.73 -8.03
CA SER A 194 9.78 -9.91 -8.83
C SER A 194 8.54 -9.65 -9.67
N PHE A 195 8.63 -9.94 -10.95
CA PHE A 195 7.55 -9.86 -11.92
C PHE A 195 7.10 -11.28 -12.26
N LYS A 196 5.83 -11.60 -12.01
CA LYS A 196 5.22 -12.89 -12.32
C LYS A 196 3.78 -12.70 -12.79
N ALA A 197 3.24 -13.70 -13.49
CA ALA A 197 1.89 -13.64 -14.03
C ALA A 197 0.79 -13.48 -12.94
N ASP A 198 1.05 -13.96 -11.72
CA ASP A 198 0.19 -13.81 -10.54
C ASP A 198 0.37 -12.46 -9.82
N GLY A 199 1.34 -11.65 -10.23
CA GLY A 199 1.52 -10.28 -9.73
C GLY A 199 2.97 -9.81 -9.69
N ILE A 200 3.14 -8.51 -9.41
CA ILE A 200 4.45 -7.89 -9.20
C ILE A 200 4.60 -7.57 -7.72
N ARG A 201 5.75 -7.93 -7.14
CA ARG A 201 6.00 -7.74 -5.70
C ARG A 201 7.44 -7.36 -5.44
N ASP A 202 7.67 -6.38 -4.57
CA ASP A 202 8.98 -6.14 -3.97
C ASP A 202 9.06 -6.81 -2.59
N PHE A 203 10.01 -7.74 -2.43
CA PHE A 203 10.28 -8.39 -1.16
C PHE A 203 11.14 -7.53 -0.21
N GLY A 204 11.59 -6.35 -0.65
CA GLY A 204 12.33 -5.39 0.17
C GLY A 204 11.44 -4.63 1.16
N ASP A 205 10.24 -4.25 0.76
CA ASP A 205 9.24 -3.56 1.59
C ASP A 205 7.91 -4.33 1.70
N GLY A 206 7.79 -5.45 0.99
CA GLY A 206 6.61 -6.31 0.97
C GLY A 206 5.48 -5.80 0.07
N ARG A 207 5.67 -4.68 -0.66
CA ARG A 207 4.65 -4.02 -1.47
C ARG A 207 4.37 -4.78 -2.77
N GLY A 208 3.08 -4.94 -3.07
CA GLY A 208 2.59 -5.38 -4.37
C GLY A 208 2.41 -4.19 -5.32
N TYR A 209 2.61 -4.43 -6.62
CA TYR A 209 2.51 -3.41 -7.66
C TYR A 209 1.66 -3.91 -8.84
N THR A 210 0.88 -3.02 -9.43
CA THR A 210 0.40 -3.19 -10.81
C THR A 210 1.51 -2.84 -11.82
N PRO A 211 1.42 -3.30 -13.08
CA PRO A 211 2.34 -2.85 -14.12
C PRO A 211 2.44 -1.32 -14.24
N ILE A 212 1.32 -0.60 -14.18
CA ILE A 212 1.30 0.88 -14.19
C ILE A 212 2.05 1.45 -12.98
N ASP A 213 1.84 0.91 -11.77
CA ASP A 213 2.56 1.39 -10.57
C ASP A 213 4.07 1.26 -10.74
N VAL A 214 4.54 0.13 -11.31
CA VAL A 214 5.97 -0.07 -11.55
C VAL A 214 6.51 0.95 -12.56
N VAL A 215 5.76 1.23 -13.63
CA VAL A 215 6.16 2.24 -14.62
C VAL A 215 6.25 3.62 -13.97
N MET A 216 5.28 3.99 -13.13
CA MET A 216 5.29 5.25 -12.38
C MET A 216 6.53 5.38 -11.50
N GLU A 217 6.85 4.36 -10.71
CA GLU A 217 7.97 4.39 -9.76
C GLU A 217 9.33 4.33 -10.48
N ALA A 218 9.46 3.47 -11.50
CA ALA A 218 10.68 3.31 -12.27
C ALA A 218 11.04 4.55 -13.08
N ARG A 219 10.03 5.21 -13.66
CA ARG A 219 10.22 6.35 -14.57
C ARG A 219 9.93 7.70 -13.92
N ARG A 220 9.39 7.72 -12.69
CA ARG A 220 8.97 8.92 -11.95
C ARG A 220 7.96 9.77 -12.73
N VAL A 221 6.97 9.11 -13.31
CA VAL A 221 5.92 9.73 -14.13
C VAL A 221 4.55 9.59 -13.48
N SER A 222 3.60 10.41 -13.91
CA SER A 222 2.20 10.30 -13.50
C SER A 222 1.53 9.03 -14.05
N ALA A 223 0.36 8.69 -13.51
CA ALA A 223 -0.40 7.53 -13.96
C ALA A 223 -0.79 7.64 -15.45
N SER A 224 -1.16 8.83 -15.94
CA SER A 224 -1.50 9.06 -17.35
C SER A 224 -0.28 8.82 -18.24
N GLU A 225 0.87 9.41 -17.89
CA GLU A 225 2.11 9.22 -18.65
C GLU A 225 2.61 7.76 -18.60
N ALA A 226 2.38 7.06 -17.49
CA ALA A 226 2.66 5.64 -17.38
C ALA A 226 1.76 4.80 -18.30
N LEU A 227 0.48 5.16 -18.40
CA LEU A 227 -0.46 4.54 -19.33
C LEU A 227 -0.05 4.80 -20.79
N ASP A 228 0.25 6.05 -21.13
CA ASP A 228 0.73 6.47 -22.46
C ASP A 228 1.99 5.71 -22.89
N TRP A 229 2.87 5.42 -21.92
CA TRP A 229 4.07 4.65 -22.16
C TRP A 229 3.81 3.15 -22.29
N LEU A 230 2.96 2.58 -21.42
CA LEU A 230 2.78 1.13 -21.33
C LEU A 230 1.83 0.60 -22.41
N ALA A 231 0.70 1.25 -22.63
CA ALA A 231 -0.38 0.80 -23.52
C ALA A 231 0.11 0.40 -24.92
N PRO A 232 0.86 1.23 -25.68
CA PRO A 232 1.32 0.85 -27.02
C PRO A 232 2.30 -0.33 -27.02
N ARG A 233 3.02 -0.57 -25.92
CA ARG A 233 3.96 -1.71 -25.80
C ARG A 233 3.23 -3.03 -25.61
N VAL A 234 2.06 -2.99 -25.00
CA VAL A 234 1.25 -4.18 -24.69
C VAL A 234 0.04 -4.33 -25.62
N GLY A 235 -0.01 -3.52 -26.68
CA GLY A 235 -1.05 -3.61 -27.72
C GLY A 235 -2.39 -2.99 -27.36
N VAL A 236 -2.44 -2.12 -26.34
CA VAL A 236 -3.65 -1.41 -25.94
C VAL A 236 -3.69 -0.06 -26.65
N THR A 237 -4.79 0.20 -27.36
CA THR A 237 -5.02 1.45 -28.09
C THR A 237 -5.64 2.48 -27.16
N LEU A 238 -4.93 3.57 -26.92
CA LEU A 238 -5.49 4.75 -26.26
C LEU A 238 -6.33 5.48 -27.31
N GLY A 239 -7.55 5.87 -26.94
CA GLY A 239 -8.53 6.44 -27.87
C GLY A 239 -7.95 7.56 -28.75
N ASP A 240 -8.45 7.68 -29.97
CA ASP A 240 -7.94 8.61 -30.98
C ASP A 240 -7.93 10.06 -30.44
N PRO A 241 -6.75 10.70 -30.35
CA PRO A 241 -6.62 12.09 -29.90
C PRO A 241 -7.47 13.05 -30.75
N GLU A 242 -7.65 12.77 -32.04
CA GLU A 242 -8.46 13.59 -32.95
C GLU A 242 -9.96 13.47 -32.65
N ALA A 243 -10.43 12.27 -32.29
CA ALA A 243 -11.82 12.04 -31.92
C ALA A 243 -12.18 12.72 -30.59
N SER A 244 -11.28 12.70 -29.61
CA SER A 244 -11.48 13.41 -28.33
C SER A 244 -11.46 14.92 -28.53
N ALA A 245 -10.55 15.45 -29.34
CA ALA A 245 -10.48 16.87 -29.66
C ALA A 245 -11.70 17.36 -30.47
N LEU A 246 -12.27 16.50 -31.34
CA LEU A 246 -13.51 16.81 -32.06
C LEU A 246 -14.71 16.86 -31.11
N ALA A 247 -14.81 15.91 -30.17
CA ALA A 247 -15.86 15.90 -29.16
C ALA A 247 -15.84 17.16 -28.29
N ASP A 248 -14.66 17.59 -27.82
CA ASP A 248 -14.49 18.81 -27.04
C ASP A 248 -14.92 20.07 -27.82
N ARG A 249 -14.59 20.14 -29.12
CA ARG A 249 -15.02 21.25 -30.00
C ARG A 249 -16.54 21.27 -30.17
N VAL A 250 -17.18 20.12 -30.31
CA VAL A 250 -18.64 20.01 -30.46
C VAL A 250 -19.35 20.43 -29.16
N ILE A 251 -18.82 20.05 -28.00
CA ILE A 251 -19.34 20.42 -26.68
C ILE A 251 -19.19 21.94 -26.46
N ALA A 252 -18.00 22.51 -26.74
CA ALA A 252 -17.76 23.93 -26.60
C ALA A 252 -18.69 24.79 -27.48
N ASN A 253 -18.93 24.35 -28.72
CA ASN A 253 -19.85 25.01 -29.64
C ASN A 253 -21.32 24.91 -29.17
N SER A 254 -21.72 23.79 -28.56
CA SER A 254 -23.07 23.61 -28.00
C SER A 254 -23.31 24.50 -26.77
N ILE A 255 -22.32 24.66 -25.90
CA ILE A 255 -22.40 25.56 -24.73
C ILE A 255 -22.49 27.03 -25.18
N ARG A 256 -21.75 27.41 -26.23
CA ARG A 256 -21.77 28.76 -26.78
C ARG A 256 -23.13 29.11 -27.41
N LYS A 257 -23.79 28.14 -28.04
CA LYS A 257 -25.15 28.28 -28.59
C LYS A 257 -26.22 28.45 -27.51
N LYS A 258 -26.04 27.85 -26.33
CA LYS A 258 -26.96 27.95 -25.18
C LYS A 258 -26.84 29.27 -24.40
N LYS A 259 -25.70 29.96 -24.45
CA LYS A 259 -25.49 31.26 -23.78
C LYS A 259 -25.89 32.48 -24.62
N GLY A 260 -26.28 32.27 -25.88
CA GLY A 260 -26.71 33.32 -26.81
C GLY A 260 -28.21 33.31 -27.11
N ALA A 261 -29.02 32.62 -26.30
CA ALA A 261 -30.48 32.58 -26.39
C ALA A 261 -31.10 33.17 -25.12
#